data_AF-A0A520X1C2-F1
#
_entry.id   AF-A0A520X1C2-F1
#
_cell.length_a   1.000
_cell.length_b   1.000
_cell.length_c   1.000
_cell.angle_alpha   90.00
_cell.angle_beta   90.00
_cell.angle_gamma   90.00
#
_symmetry.space_group_name_H-M   'P 1'
#
loop_
_entity.id
_entity.type
_entity.pdbx_description
1 polymer ?
#
loop_
_entity_poly.entity_id
_entity_poly.type
_entity_poly.pdbx_seq_one_letter_code
_entity_poly.pdbx_strand_id
1 'polypeptide(L)'
;GTMKGIKDVIDGMSHSMQTMAYYLVIMFFIAQFVYAFNASNLGTLLALAGAEMLKSLEDYPSILIVGIVLLTGFVNLFVGSASAKWGLLAPIFVPMLMALGVSPDLTQAAYRVGDSSTNIITPLMPYFPLVVVYCQRYVKNTGIGTLAAMMLPYSLWFLVTWTTFLLIYYAIGFPLGFAASYTYPPS
;
A
#
# COMPACT_ATOMS: atom_id res chain seq x y z
N GLY A 1 5.21 11.31 36.45
CA GLY A 1 4.75 11.07 35.07
C GLY A 1 3.91 9.82 35.02
N THR A 2 3.35 9.50 33.85
CA THR A 2 2.52 8.29 33.62
C THR A 2 3.30 6.99 33.85
N MET A 3 4.63 7.02 33.71
CA MET A 3 5.55 5.93 34.04
C MET A 3 6.32 6.26 35.33
N LYS A 4 6.43 5.29 36.25
CA LYS A 4 7.03 5.43 37.58
C LYS A 4 8.43 4.83 37.69
N GLY A 5 8.83 3.93 36.80
CA GLY A 5 10.19 3.36 36.80
C GLY A 5 10.53 2.54 35.56
N ILE A 6 11.74 1.96 35.54
CA ILE A 6 12.28 1.16 34.42
C ILE A 6 11.38 -0.04 34.09
N LYS A 7 10.73 -0.62 35.11
CA LYS A 7 9.82 -1.76 34.93
C LYS A 7 8.63 -1.39 34.05
N ASP A 8 8.01 -0.22 34.28
CA ASP A 8 6.89 0.23 33.47
C ASP A 8 7.30 0.42 31.99
N VAL A 9 8.54 0.85 31.74
CA VAL A 9 9.09 0.97 30.38
C VAL A 9 9.23 -0.41 29.73
N ILE A 10 9.78 -1.40 30.44
CA ILE A 10 9.91 -2.78 29.95
C ILE A 10 8.54 -3.41 29.71
N ASP A 11 7.59 -3.21 30.61
CA ASP A 11 6.22 -3.72 30.49
C ASP A 11 5.52 -3.07 29.27
N GLY A 12 5.72 -1.77 29.05
CA GLY A 12 5.21 -1.07 27.87
C GLY A 12 5.80 -1.57 26.54
N MET A 13 7.11 -1.83 26.50
CA MET A 13 7.76 -2.44 25.33
C MET A 13 7.26 -3.87 25.08
N SER A 14 7.11 -4.66 26.14
CA SER A 14 6.62 -6.04 26.08
C SER A 14 5.17 -6.10 25.58
N HIS A 15 4.31 -5.21 26.09
CA HIS A 15 2.93 -5.10 25.64
C HIS A 15 2.86 -4.70 24.16
N SER A 16 3.70 -3.75 23.73
CA SER A 16 3.78 -3.37 22.31
C SER A 16 4.15 -4.56 21.42
N MET A 17 5.11 -5.40 21.84
CA MET A 17 5.46 -6.63 21.12
C MET A 17 4.33 -7.67 21.09
N GLN A 18 3.54 -7.78 22.15
CA GLN A 18 2.36 -8.66 22.15
C GLN A 18 1.33 -8.23 21.08
N THR A 19 1.11 -6.93 20.89
CA THR A 19 0.20 -6.44 19.84
C THR A 19 0.69 -6.75 18.42
N MET A 20 2.00 -6.99 18.24
CA MET A 20 2.64 -7.33 16.96
C MET A 20 2.65 -8.84 16.67
N ALA A 21 2.16 -9.71 17.56
CA ALA A 21 2.22 -11.16 17.39
C ALA A 21 1.56 -11.64 16.07
N TYR A 22 0.39 -11.10 15.74
CA TYR A 22 -0.30 -11.40 14.47
C TYR A 22 0.53 -10.99 13.24
N TYR A 23 1.16 -9.82 13.30
CA TYR A 23 2.03 -9.33 12.24
C TYR A 23 3.23 -10.26 12.02
N LEU A 24 3.88 -10.71 13.10
CA LEU A 24 5.02 -11.63 13.02
C LEU A 24 4.65 -12.97 12.36
N VAL A 25 3.48 -13.53 12.68
CA VAL A 25 3.00 -14.77 12.07
C VAL A 25 2.77 -14.59 10.57
N ILE A 26 2.12 -13.51 10.15
CA ILE A 26 1.93 -13.25 8.71
C ILE A 26 3.26 -13.03 8.01
N MET A 27 4.15 -12.22 8.57
CA MET A 27 5.46 -11.95 7.98
C MET A 27 6.30 -13.22 7.83
N PHE A 28 6.18 -14.17 8.75
CA PHE A 28 6.80 -15.49 8.61
C PHE A 28 6.33 -16.19 7.33
N PHE A 29 5.01 -16.28 7.10
CA PHE A 29 4.48 -16.92 5.89
C PHE A 29 4.77 -16.13 4.61
N ILE A 30 4.74 -14.79 4.65
CA ILE A 30 5.16 -13.96 3.52
C ILE A 30 6.63 -14.21 3.18
N ALA A 31 7.51 -14.30 4.18
CA ALA A 31 8.93 -14.60 3.95
C ALA A 31 9.11 -15.97 3.28
N GLN A 32 8.37 -16.99 3.73
CA GLN A 32 8.39 -18.32 3.09
C GLN A 32 7.84 -18.29 1.65
N PHE A 33 6.76 -17.53 1.41
CA PHE A 33 6.20 -17.34 0.08
C PHE A 33 7.22 -16.66 -0.85
N VAL A 34 7.81 -15.54 -0.43
CA VAL A 34 8.82 -14.80 -1.22
C VAL A 34 10.01 -15.70 -1.55
N TYR A 35 10.49 -16.48 -0.56
CA TYR A 35 11.57 -17.45 -0.78
C TYR A 35 11.19 -18.49 -1.84
N ALA A 36 10.02 -19.16 -1.70
CA ALA A 36 9.57 -20.18 -2.63
C ALA A 36 9.28 -19.60 -4.04
N PHE A 37 8.71 -18.39 -4.10
CA PHE A 37 8.38 -17.68 -5.34
C PHE A 37 9.65 -17.29 -6.13
N ASN A 38 10.70 -16.87 -5.42
CA ASN A 38 12.01 -16.61 -6.02
C ASN A 38 12.73 -17.90 -6.41
N ALA A 39 12.77 -18.91 -5.53
CA ALA A 39 13.44 -20.18 -5.79
C ALA A 39 12.84 -20.97 -6.97
N SER A 40 11.53 -20.81 -7.21
CA SER A 40 10.83 -21.43 -8.35
C SER A 40 10.97 -20.67 -9.67
N ASN A 41 11.63 -19.50 -9.68
CA ASN A 41 11.69 -18.57 -10.82
C ASN A 41 10.32 -18.05 -11.30
N LEU A 42 9.23 -18.30 -10.56
CA LEU A 42 7.90 -17.78 -10.90
C LEU A 42 7.88 -16.25 -10.84
N GLY A 43 8.59 -15.64 -9.89
CA GLY A 43 8.71 -14.18 -9.82
C GLY A 43 9.34 -13.58 -11.06
N THR A 44 10.46 -14.14 -11.51
CA THR A 44 11.14 -13.72 -12.73
C THR A 44 10.24 -13.89 -13.96
N LEU A 45 9.58 -15.05 -14.08
CA LEU A 45 8.70 -15.34 -15.22
C LEU A 45 7.51 -14.37 -15.28
N LEU A 46 6.88 -14.10 -14.13
CA LEU A 46 5.72 -13.23 -14.04
C LEU A 46 6.10 -11.76 -14.24
N ALA A 47 7.27 -11.35 -13.75
CA ALA A 47 7.82 -10.02 -14.00
C ALA A 47 8.11 -9.80 -15.49
N LEU A 48 8.76 -10.76 -16.16
CA LEU A 48 9.04 -10.68 -17.59
C LEU A 48 7.76 -10.66 -18.43
N ALA A 49 6.81 -11.55 -18.15
CA ALA A 49 5.54 -11.61 -18.86
C ALA A 49 4.71 -10.32 -18.67
N GLY A 50 4.66 -9.79 -17.45
CA GLY A 50 3.98 -8.53 -17.16
C GLY A 50 4.68 -7.32 -17.77
N ALA A 51 6.01 -7.28 -17.76
CA ALA A 51 6.79 -6.24 -18.42
C ALA A 51 6.54 -6.26 -19.94
N GLU A 52 6.56 -7.43 -20.58
CA GLU A 52 6.27 -7.54 -22.02
C GLU A 52 4.85 -7.07 -22.36
N MET A 53 3.86 -7.35 -21.49
CA MET A 53 2.48 -6.87 -21.66
C MET A 53 2.38 -5.33 -21.58
N LEU A 54 3.24 -4.71 -20.76
CA LEU A 54 3.25 -3.26 -20.51
C LEU A 54 4.32 -2.51 -21.29
N LYS A 55 5.07 -3.20 -22.15
CA LYS A 55 6.25 -2.67 -22.85
C LYS A 55 5.94 -1.48 -23.73
N SER A 56 4.75 -1.45 -24.35
CA SER A 56 4.29 -0.28 -25.14
C SER A 56 4.12 0.99 -24.30
N LEU A 57 4.14 0.88 -22.97
CA LEU A 57 4.03 1.99 -22.03
C LEU A 57 5.37 2.32 -21.34
N GLU A 58 6.48 1.72 -21.76
CA GLU A 58 7.81 1.95 -21.15
C GLU A 58 8.23 3.43 -21.21
N ASP A 59 7.91 4.11 -22.32
CA ASP A 59 8.15 5.55 -22.49
C ASP A 59 7.17 6.45 -21.71
N TYR A 60 6.15 5.86 -21.08
CA TYR A 60 5.09 6.58 -20.35
C TYR A 60 4.99 6.16 -18.88
N PRO A 61 6.04 6.37 -18.06
CA PRO A 61 6.07 5.97 -16.64
C PRO A 61 4.95 6.61 -15.82
N SER A 62 4.43 7.78 -16.22
CA SER A 62 3.25 8.40 -15.61
C SER A 62 2.00 7.52 -15.70
N ILE A 63 1.81 6.80 -16.81
CA ILE A 63 0.69 5.87 -16.99
C ILE A 63 0.87 4.65 -16.09
N LEU A 64 2.10 4.12 -15.99
CA LEU A 64 2.44 3.00 -15.10
C LEU A 64 2.19 3.36 -13.62
N ILE A 65 2.59 4.56 -13.18
CA ILE A 65 2.33 5.09 -11.83
C ILE A 65 0.82 5.12 -11.54
N VAL A 66 0.03 5.71 -12.44
CA VAL A 66 -1.43 5.76 -12.28
C VAL A 66 -2.03 4.35 -12.22
N GLY A 67 -1.55 3.44 -13.08
CA GLY A 67 -1.96 2.04 -13.07
C GLY A 67 -1.77 1.36 -11.71
N ILE A 68 -0.62 1.54 -11.09
CA ILE A 68 -0.34 1.00 -9.74
C ILE A 68 -1.21 1.63 -8.67
N VAL A 69 -1.43 2.95 -8.72
CA VAL A 69 -2.31 3.63 -7.77
C VAL A 69 -3.73 3.07 -7.84
N LEU A 70 -4.29 2.95 -9.06
CA LEU A 70 -5.64 2.45 -9.26
C LEU A 70 -5.77 0.98 -8.88
N LEU A 71 -4.81 0.14 -9.29
CA LEU A 71 -4.78 -1.27 -8.93
C LEU A 71 -4.72 -1.45 -7.41
N THR A 72 -3.83 -0.71 -6.74
CA THR A 72 -3.68 -0.79 -5.29
C THR A 72 -4.94 -0.31 -4.57
N GLY A 73 -5.53 0.80 -5.04
CA GLY A 73 -6.78 1.33 -4.52
C GLY A 73 -7.93 0.34 -4.65
N PHE A 74 -8.00 -0.40 -5.75
CA PHE A 74 -8.97 -1.47 -5.96
C PHE A 74 -8.72 -2.67 -5.03
N VAL A 75 -7.50 -3.19 -4.97
CA VAL A 75 -7.12 -4.33 -4.11
C VAL A 75 -7.37 -4.02 -2.63
N ASN A 76 -7.19 -2.76 -2.21
CA ASN A 76 -7.44 -2.31 -0.85
C ASN A 76 -8.91 -2.49 -0.39
N LEU A 77 -9.87 -2.52 -1.33
CA LEU A 77 -11.27 -2.80 -0.97
C LEU A 77 -11.47 -4.23 -0.45
N PHE A 78 -10.57 -5.15 -0.78
CA PHE A 78 -10.63 -6.56 -0.38
C PHE A 78 -9.64 -6.91 0.73
N VAL A 79 -8.51 -6.20 0.80
CA VAL A 79 -7.45 -6.47 1.78
C VAL A 79 -7.10 -5.17 2.50
N GLY A 80 -7.57 -4.99 3.73
CA GLY A 80 -7.36 -3.74 4.48
C GLY A 80 -5.96 -3.55 5.07
N SER A 81 -5.13 -4.60 5.12
CA SER A 81 -3.78 -4.51 5.71
C SER A 81 -2.75 -4.05 4.66
N ALA A 82 -2.16 -2.87 4.88
CA ALA A 82 -1.09 -2.33 4.04
C ALA A 82 0.09 -3.30 3.94
N SER A 83 0.65 -3.73 5.08
CA SER A 83 1.82 -4.61 5.07
C SER A 83 1.55 -5.98 4.44
N ALA A 84 0.34 -6.54 4.62
CA ALA A 84 -0.02 -7.82 3.99
C ALA A 84 -0.13 -7.69 2.47
N LYS A 85 -0.80 -6.63 1.98
CA LYS A 85 -0.88 -6.35 0.55
C LYS A 85 0.48 -6.12 -0.07
N TRP A 86 1.30 -5.24 0.53
CA TRP A 86 2.62 -4.95 0.00
C TRP A 86 3.51 -6.19 -0.03
N GLY A 87 3.46 -7.03 1.02
CA GLY A 87 4.20 -8.28 1.04
C GLY A 87 3.83 -9.27 -0.08
N LEU A 88 2.58 -9.22 -0.57
CA LEU A 88 2.13 -10.01 -1.71
C LEU A 88 2.44 -9.35 -3.07
N LEU A 89 2.23 -8.04 -3.17
CA LEU A 89 2.33 -7.30 -4.43
C LEU A 89 3.77 -6.94 -4.80
N ALA A 90 4.60 -6.58 -3.82
CA ALA A 90 5.97 -6.12 -4.06
C ALA A 90 6.85 -7.13 -4.82
N PRO A 91 6.84 -8.45 -4.49
CA PRO A 91 7.64 -9.44 -5.22
C PRO A 91 7.28 -9.58 -6.69
N ILE A 92 6.09 -9.11 -7.09
CA ILE A 92 5.57 -9.18 -8.46
C ILE A 92 5.79 -7.84 -9.18
N PHE A 93 5.28 -6.75 -8.60
CA PHE A 93 5.23 -5.45 -9.27
C PHE A 93 6.58 -4.74 -9.28
N VAL A 94 7.38 -4.88 -8.23
CA VAL A 94 8.68 -4.18 -8.16
C VAL A 94 9.62 -4.68 -9.27
N PRO A 95 9.87 -6.00 -9.44
CA PRO A 95 10.74 -6.47 -10.54
C PRO A 95 10.15 -6.16 -11.93
N MET A 96 8.83 -6.26 -12.09
CA MET A 96 8.15 -5.95 -13.36
C MET A 96 8.35 -4.50 -13.79
N LEU A 97 8.19 -3.55 -12.86
CA LEU A 97 8.32 -2.13 -13.13
C LEU A 97 9.78 -1.70 -13.27
N MET A 98 10.70 -2.34 -12.54
CA MET A 98 12.13 -2.18 -12.74
C MET A 98 12.55 -2.55 -14.16
N ALA A 99 11.97 -3.62 -14.74
CA ALA A 99 12.23 -3.99 -16.13
C ALA A 99 11.72 -2.96 -17.15
N LEU A 100 10.77 -2.10 -16.75
CA LEU A 100 10.24 -0.98 -17.53
C LEU A 100 10.91 0.36 -17.17
N GLY A 101 12.00 0.33 -16.42
CA GLY A 101 12.77 1.53 -16.07
C GLY A 101 12.23 2.33 -14.88
N VAL A 102 11.21 1.84 -14.17
CA VAL A 102 10.63 2.50 -12.99
C VAL A 102 11.28 1.98 -11.71
N SER A 103 11.71 2.88 -10.83
CA SER A 103 12.38 2.48 -9.58
C SER A 103 11.45 1.76 -8.58
N PRO A 104 12.03 0.96 -7.66
CA PRO A 104 11.32 0.44 -6.50
C PRO A 104 10.72 1.55 -5.62
N ASP A 105 11.43 2.67 -5.48
CA ASP A 105 11.00 3.82 -4.65
C ASP A 105 9.71 4.44 -5.19
N LEU A 106 9.66 4.67 -6.51
CA LEU A 106 8.48 5.22 -7.17
C LEU A 106 7.32 4.23 -7.17
N THR A 107 7.62 2.94 -7.37
CA THR A 107 6.62 1.86 -7.26
C THR A 107 6.00 1.83 -5.86
N GLN A 108 6.82 1.92 -4.82
CA GLN A 108 6.36 1.94 -3.43
C GLN A 108 5.56 3.22 -3.13
N ALA A 109 6.00 4.38 -3.63
CA ALA A 109 5.26 5.63 -3.48
C ALA A 109 3.86 5.55 -4.12
N ALA A 110 3.76 5.04 -5.35
CA ALA A 110 2.50 4.81 -6.05
C ALA A 110 1.59 3.84 -5.29
N TYR A 111 2.14 2.75 -4.78
CA TYR A 111 1.42 1.82 -3.92
C TYR A 111 0.84 2.52 -2.67
N ARG A 112 1.65 3.33 -1.97
CA ARG A 112 1.21 4.01 -0.74
C ARG A 112 0.07 5.01 -1.00
N VAL A 113 0.07 5.70 -2.15
CA VAL A 113 -1.03 6.58 -2.56
C VAL A 113 -2.33 5.78 -2.77
N GLY A 114 -2.27 4.66 -3.49
CA GLY A 114 -3.45 3.82 -3.72
C GLY A 114 -3.97 3.14 -2.45
N ASP A 115 -3.07 2.60 -1.62
CA ASP A 115 -3.38 1.90 -0.37
C ASP A 115 -4.18 2.77 0.61
N SER A 116 -3.82 4.04 0.69
CA SER A 116 -4.39 4.98 1.66
C SER A 116 -5.69 5.61 1.18
N SER A 117 -5.79 5.93 -0.12
CA SER A 117 -6.92 6.68 -0.69
C SER A 117 -8.27 5.97 -0.50
N THR A 118 -8.31 4.65 -0.58
CA THR A 118 -9.55 3.86 -0.48
C THR A 118 -9.82 3.24 0.91
N ASN A 119 -8.98 3.52 1.91
CA ASN A 119 -9.16 2.98 3.28
C ASN A 119 -10.46 3.45 3.96
N ILE A 120 -10.95 4.64 3.60
CA ILE A 120 -12.16 5.21 4.21
C ILE A 120 -13.47 4.64 3.65
N ILE A 121 -13.39 3.83 2.59
CA ILE A 121 -14.55 3.17 1.98
C ILE A 121 -14.53 1.65 2.09
N THR A 122 -13.46 1.05 2.63
CA THR A 122 -13.38 -0.40 2.81
C THR A 122 -14.00 -0.83 4.14
N PRO A 123 -15.13 -1.59 4.12
CA PRO A 123 -15.75 -2.07 5.36
C PRO A 123 -14.92 -3.16 6.04
N LEU A 124 -13.90 -3.68 5.36
CA LEU A 124 -12.97 -4.69 5.87
C LEU A 124 -11.85 -4.08 6.73
N MET A 125 -11.76 -2.74 6.83
CA MET A 125 -10.83 -2.08 7.74
C MET A 125 -11.26 -2.35 9.19
N PRO A 126 -10.36 -2.82 10.09
CA PRO A 126 -10.72 -3.17 11.47
C PRO A 126 -11.38 -2.05 12.27
N TYR A 127 -11.08 -0.79 11.96
CA TYR A 127 -11.64 0.38 12.63
C TYR A 127 -12.98 0.86 12.04
N PHE A 128 -13.39 0.36 10.88
CA PHE A 128 -14.60 0.83 10.19
C PHE A 128 -15.88 0.68 11.06
N PRO A 129 -16.13 -0.46 11.74
CA PRO A 129 -17.28 -0.59 12.63
C PRO A 129 -17.28 0.43 13.79
N LEU A 130 -16.11 0.76 14.33
CA LEU A 130 -15.99 1.77 15.40
C LEU A 130 -16.43 3.16 14.90
N VAL A 131 -16.04 3.53 13.68
CA VAL A 131 -16.47 4.81 13.07
C VAL A 131 -17.99 4.84 12.86
N VAL A 132 -18.59 3.72 12.42
CA VAL A 132 -20.06 3.63 12.30
C VAL A 132 -20.73 3.89 13.65
N VAL A 133 -20.25 3.30 14.74
CA VAL A 133 -20.77 3.54 16.10
C VAL A 133 -20.65 5.01 16.51
N TYR A 134 -19.56 5.67 16.17
CA TYR A 134 -19.42 7.12 16.42
C TYR A 134 -20.42 7.95 15.61
N CYS A 135 -20.68 7.62 14.34
CA CYS A 135 -21.71 8.28 13.55
C CYS A 135 -23.12 8.04 14.14
N GLN A 136 -23.41 6.82 14.60
CA GLN A 136 -24.67 6.44 15.24
C GLN A 136 -24.96 7.20 16.55
N ARG A 137 -23.95 7.86 17.14
CA ARG A 137 -24.17 8.78 18.26
C ARG A 137 -25.01 9.99 17.85
N TYR A 138 -24.82 10.49 16.62
CA TYR A 138 -25.48 11.69 16.10
C TYR A 138 -26.61 11.37 15.12
N VAL A 139 -26.42 10.33 14.28
CA VAL A 139 -27.39 9.91 13.26
C VAL A 139 -27.67 8.42 13.41
N LYS A 140 -28.76 8.08 14.10
CA LYS A 140 -29.07 6.69 14.50
C LYS A 140 -29.21 5.70 13.35
N ASN A 141 -29.57 6.18 12.17
CA ASN A 141 -29.79 5.36 10.98
C ASN A 141 -28.50 5.10 10.15
N THR A 142 -27.34 5.58 10.58
CA THR A 142 -26.08 5.33 9.87
C THR A 142 -25.70 3.85 9.96
N GLY A 143 -25.57 3.20 8.81
CA GLY A 143 -25.00 1.85 8.67
C GLY A 143 -23.68 1.85 7.92
N ILE A 144 -23.14 0.65 7.69
CA ILE A 144 -21.88 0.44 6.95
C ILE A 144 -21.96 1.04 5.55
N GLY A 145 -23.03 0.74 4.80
CA GLY A 145 -23.24 1.27 3.46
C GLY A 145 -23.44 2.78 3.44
N THR A 146 -24.13 3.35 4.44
CA THR A 146 -24.32 4.80 4.56
C THR A 146 -22.98 5.52 4.74
N LEU A 147 -22.12 5.00 5.62
CA LEU A 147 -20.79 5.56 5.85
C LEU A 147 -19.91 5.42 4.61
N ALA A 148 -19.87 4.24 3.99
CA ALA A 148 -19.07 4.00 2.77
C ALA A 148 -19.52 4.91 1.61
N ALA A 149 -20.83 5.05 1.38
CA ALA A 149 -21.37 5.93 0.34
C ALA A 149 -21.06 7.41 0.61
N MET A 150 -21.13 7.84 1.87
CA MET A 150 -20.78 9.20 2.29
C MET A 150 -19.27 9.48 2.12
N MET A 151 -18.41 8.48 2.34
CA MET A 151 -16.96 8.60 2.21
C MET A 151 -16.43 8.40 0.78
N LEU A 152 -17.25 7.82 -0.12
CA LEU A 152 -16.89 7.62 -1.53
C LEU A 152 -16.42 8.89 -2.25
N PRO A 153 -17.12 10.04 -2.20
CA PRO A 153 -16.63 11.26 -2.86
C PRO A 153 -15.29 11.72 -2.29
N TYR A 154 -15.05 11.56 -0.97
CA TYR A 154 -13.76 11.89 -0.36
C TYR A 154 -12.65 10.98 -0.86
N SER A 155 -12.91 9.67 -0.94
CA SER A 155 -11.96 8.67 -1.44
C SER A 155 -11.55 8.97 -2.89
N LEU A 156 -12.52 9.28 -3.75
CA LEU A 156 -12.24 9.65 -5.15
C LEU A 156 -11.46 10.95 -5.27
N TRP A 157 -11.81 11.98 -4.49
CA TRP A 157 -11.05 13.23 -4.48
C TRP A 157 -9.62 13.05 -3.96
N PHE A 158 -9.42 12.26 -2.90
CA PHE A 158 -8.10 11.92 -2.40
C PHE A 158 -7.29 11.14 -3.44
N LEU A 159 -7.90 10.15 -4.09
CA LEU A 159 -7.23 9.35 -5.11
C LEU A 159 -6.73 10.25 -6.24
N VAL A 160 -7.59 11.11 -6.80
CA VAL A 160 -7.21 12.02 -7.89
C VAL A 160 -6.15 13.01 -7.44
N THR A 161 -6.39 13.74 -6.34
CA THR A 161 -5.48 14.81 -5.89
C THR A 161 -4.12 14.28 -5.49
N TRP A 162 -4.08 13.10 -4.85
CA TRP A 162 -2.83 12.50 -4.39
C TRP A 162 -2.05 11.84 -5.51
N THR A 163 -2.72 11.23 -6.49
CA THR A 163 -2.08 10.81 -7.75
C THR A 163 -1.51 12.00 -8.50
N THR A 164 -2.27 13.09 -8.67
CA THR A 164 -1.78 14.31 -9.32
C THR A 164 -0.59 14.89 -8.57
N PHE A 165 -0.63 14.92 -7.24
CA PHE A 165 0.50 15.35 -6.42
C PHE A 165 1.75 14.51 -6.69
N LEU A 166 1.63 13.18 -6.70
CA LEU A 166 2.75 12.28 -7.00
C LEU A 166 3.30 12.51 -8.42
N LEU A 167 2.44 12.71 -9.41
CA LEU A 167 2.85 12.99 -10.79
C LEU A 167 3.57 14.33 -10.94
N ILE A 168 3.10 15.37 -10.24
CA ILE A 168 3.78 16.68 -10.20
C ILE A 168 5.16 16.53 -9.54
N TYR A 169 5.22 15.80 -8.42
CA TYR A 169 6.45 15.57 -7.67
C TYR A 169 7.49 14.80 -8.51
N TYR A 170 7.03 13.78 -9.25
CA TYR A 170 7.80 13.07 -10.25
C TYR A 170 8.28 13.99 -11.39
N ALA A 171 7.40 14.81 -11.96
CA ALA A 171 7.72 15.71 -13.07
C ALA A 171 8.73 16.79 -12.71
N ILE A 172 8.70 17.30 -11.47
CA ILE A 172 9.67 18.27 -10.96
C ILE A 172 11.00 17.59 -10.60
N GLY A 173 11.01 16.26 -10.44
CA GLY A 173 12.21 15.50 -10.06
C GLY A 173 12.64 15.71 -8.62
N PHE A 174 11.73 16.14 -7.73
CA PHE A 174 12.05 16.32 -6.32
C PHE A 174 12.32 14.94 -5.69
N PRO A 175 13.39 14.72 -4.92
CA PRO A 175 13.72 13.38 -4.41
C PRO A 175 12.64 12.85 -3.45
N LEU A 176 12.12 11.65 -3.70
CA LEU A 176 11.14 10.96 -2.82
C LEU A 176 11.70 10.69 -1.41
N GLY A 177 13.01 10.67 -1.27
CA GLY A 177 13.73 10.46 -0.02
C GLY A 177 15.24 10.53 -0.22
N PHE A 178 15.99 10.32 0.84
CA PHE A 178 17.44 10.23 0.76
C PHE A 178 17.83 9.03 -0.12
N ALA A 179 18.69 9.26 -1.11
CA ALA A 179 19.14 8.26 -2.08
C ALA A 179 18.02 7.59 -2.91
N ALA A 180 16.82 8.17 -2.95
CA ALA A 180 15.74 7.66 -3.79
C ALA A 180 15.96 8.03 -5.27
N SER A 181 15.59 7.12 -6.17
CA SER A 181 15.56 7.37 -7.61
C SER A 181 14.14 7.26 -8.14
N TYR A 182 13.85 7.88 -9.28
CA TYR A 182 12.63 7.62 -10.05
C TYR A 182 12.81 6.58 -11.14
N THR A 183 14.03 6.48 -11.66
CA THR A 183 14.38 5.58 -12.75
C THR A 183 15.23 4.42 -12.24
N TYR A 184 15.04 3.27 -12.86
CA TYR A 184 15.91 2.12 -12.70
C TYR A 184 16.62 1.87 -14.04
N PRO A 185 17.91 2.23 -14.18
CA PRO A 185 18.60 2.03 -15.44
C PRO A 185 18.66 0.53 -15.77
N PRO A 186 18.39 0.13 -17.03
CA PRO A 186 18.57 -1.26 -17.44
C PRO A 186 20.04 -1.63 -17.28
N SER A 187 20.29 -2.73 -16.57
CA SER A 187 21.60 -3.38 -16.45
C SER A 187 21.88 -4.25 -17.66
#